data_AF-A0A6B3RTF9-F1
#
_entry.id   AF-A0A6B3RTF9-F1
#
_cell.length_a   1.000
_cell.length_b   1.000
_cell.length_c   1.000
_cell.angle_alpha   90.00
_cell.angle_beta   90.00
_cell.angle_gamma   90.00
#
_symmetry.space_group_name_H-M   'P 1'
#
loop_
_entity.id
_entity.type
_entity.pdbx_description
1 polymer ?
#
loop_
_entity_poly.entity_id
_entity_poly.type
_entity_poly.pdbx_seq_one_letter_code
_entity_poly.pdbx_strand_id
1 'polypeptide(L)'
;MGKPRAEPLETLPMLPPLPGWIVSAPSEPPEAAAFRSGAALAHLGQAMASGDVPLALWRDRLALTAAENCAAMAGRREGQGALRDALHLTGPGDDPGPAGRIARQWSRAAARPVSVAHLVNTLDGVTAERIALCLDATGPTPVDRAAQVVEAVLTDSPRAEAAALILSDAALAKALGATHVLPLLALTLKPRDIRLRGDDLRLACHRAVVSAVRQALPLAGDLARAAARLRAVAPKLRAKAAGRAVDLFLSRDALVPGALAFMSDRAARRLCDRLVALGAVRELTGRDTFRLYGV
;
A
#
# COMPACT_ATOMS: atom_id res chain seq x y z
N MET A 1 -46.57 -23.28 5.46
CA MET A 1 -45.45 -22.70 4.70
C MET A 1 -44.85 -21.55 5.50
N GLY A 2 -43.77 -21.81 6.22
CA GLY A 2 -43.06 -20.76 6.98
C GLY A 2 -42.31 -19.85 6.02
N LYS A 3 -42.46 -18.53 6.19
CA LYS A 3 -41.68 -17.53 5.45
C LYS A 3 -40.18 -17.81 5.68
N PRO A 4 -39.33 -17.83 4.65
CA PRO A 4 -37.89 -17.89 4.86
C PRO A 4 -37.47 -16.66 5.67
N ARG A 5 -36.85 -16.90 6.84
CA ARG A 5 -36.15 -15.88 7.60
C ARG A 5 -35.12 -15.26 6.67
N ALA A 6 -35.14 -13.93 6.52
CA ALA A 6 -34.02 -13.21 5.92
C ALA A 6 -32.76 -13.60 6.69
N GLU A 7 -31.75 -14.12 5.98
CA GLU A 7 -30.43 -14.30 6.56
C GLU A 7 -29.97 -12.96 7.15
N PRO A 8 -29.30 -12.95 8.31
CA PRO A 8 -28.73 -11.73 8.84
C PRO A 8 -27.87 -11.12 7.74
N LEU A 9 -28.11 -9.85 7.40
CA LEU A 9 -27.15 -9.07 6.62
C LEU A 9 -25.79 -9.26 7.29
N GLU A 10 -24.88 -9.98 6.64
CA GLU A 10 -23.51 -10.15 7.13
C GLU A 10 -23.04 -8.78 7.59
N THR A 11 -22.75 -8.66 8.89
CA THR A 11 -22.31 -7.40 9.46
C THR A 11 -20.95 -7.14 8.84
N LEU A 12 -20.95 -6.29 7.81
CA LEU A 12 -19.75 -6.00 7.06
C LEU A 12 -18.68 -5.51 8.03
N PRO A 13 -17.41 -5.94 7.86
CA PRO A 13 -16.34 -5.55 8.75
C PRO A 13 -16.27 -4.02 8.83
N MET A 14 -16.48 -3.50 10.04
CA MET A 14 -16.42 -2.08 10.35
C MET A 14 -15.18 -1.83 11.20
N LEU A 15 -14.19 -1.17 10.60
CA LEU A 15 -13.07 -0.63 11.34
C LEU A 15 -13.50 0.70 11.97
N PRO A 16 -13.37 0.88 13.29
CA PRO A 16 -13.72 2.15 13.93
C PRO A 16 -12.83 3.28 13.37
N PRO A 17 -13.39 4.47 13.10
CA PRO A 17 -12.59 5.60 12.68
C PRO A 17 -11.62 6.03 13.79
N LEU A 18 -10.56 6.74 13.44
CA LEU A 18 -9.69 7.36 14.45
C LEU A 18 -10.49 8.33 15.31
N PRO A 19 -10.38 8.24 16.64
CA PRO A 19 -10.91 9.25 17.55
C PRO A 19 -10.46 10.66 17.17
N GLY A 20 -11.37 11.64 17.24
CA GLY A 20 -11.12 13.01 16.80
C GLY A 20 -9.92 13.69 17.50
N TRP A 21 -9.66 13.35 18.77
CA TRP A 21 -8.53 13.89 19.52
C TRP A 21 -7.16 13.50 18.95
N ILE A 22 -7.07 12.37 18.24
CA ILE A 22 -5.84 11.92 17.56
C ILE A 22 -5.59 12.81 16.34
N VAL A 23 -6.65 13.24 15.65
CA VAL A 23 -6.59 13.98 14.39
C VAL A 23 -6.44 15.49 14.60
N SER A 24 -6.99 16.03 15.68
CA SER A 24 -7.02 17.48 15.94
C SER A 24 -5.71 17.98 16.55
N ALA A 25 -4.91 18.76 15.81
CA ALA A 25 -3.59 19.22 16.24
C ALA A 25 -3.31 20.72 16.01
N PRO A 26 -3.65 21.62 16.94
CA PRO A 26 -3.03 22.93 17.01
C PRO A 26 -1.70 22.83 17.79
N SER A 27 -0.59 23.25 17.16
CA SER A 27 0.73 23.51 17.79
C SER A 27 1.12 22.53 18.92
N GLU A 28 1.40 21.27 18.57
CA GLU A 28 1.72 20.25 19.56
C GLU A 28 3.24 20.11 19.82
N PRO A 29 3.67 19.94 21.09
CA PRO A 29 5.05 19.61 21.43
C PRO A 29 5.41 18.18 20.95
N PRO A 30 6.71 17.83 20.80
CA PRO A 30 7.15 16.53 20.29
C PRO A 30 6.54 15.32 21.02
N GLU A 31 6.42 15.39 22.35
CA GLU A 31 5.86 14.31 23.17
C GLU A 31 4.38 14.05 22.83
N ALA A 32 3.62 15.11 22.57
CA ALA A 32 2.21 14.99 22.18
C ALA A 32 2.07 14.42 20.77
N ALA A 33 2.95 14.80 19.83
CA ALA A 33 2.99 14.23 18.49
C ALA A 33 3.34 12.73 18.52
N ALA A 34 4.32 12.34 19.35
CA ALA A 34 4.68 10.95 19.59
C ALA A 34 3.50 10.15 20.15
N PHE A 35 2.83 10.66 21.18
CA PHE A 35 1.65 10.00 21.77
C PHE A 35 0.53 9.77 20.75
N ARG A 36 0.22 10.78 19.93
CA ARG A 36 -0.87 10.71 18.93
C ARG A 36 -0.55 9.76 17.79
N SER A 37 0.67 9.82 17.27
CA SER A 37 1.10 8.89 16.22
C SER A 37 1.15 7.44 16.73
N GLY A 38 1.58 7.22 17.99
CA GLY A 38 1.50 5.92 18.65
C GLY A 38 0.07 5.41 18.77
N ALA A 39 -0.88 6.25 19.19
CA ALA A 39 -2.29 5.90 19.24
C ALA A 39 -2.85 5.57 17.85
N ALA A 40 -2.50 6.35 16.82
CA ALA A 40 -2.90 6.07 15.44
C ALA A 40 -2.35 4.72 14.95
N LEU A 41 -1.07 4.42 15.21
CA LEU A 41 -0.45 3.14 14.85
C LEU A 41 -1.08 1.95 15.59
N ALA A 42 -1.51 2.13 16.85
CA ALA A 42 -2.24 1.09 17.57
C ALA A 42 -3.58 0.75 16.89
N HIS A 43 -4.34 1.75 16.45
CA HIS A 43 -5.57 1.54 15.67
C HIS A 43 -5.29 0.86 14.32
N LEU A 44 -4.21 1.24 13.64
CA LEU A 44 -3.77 0.58 12.42
C LEU A 44 -3.45 -0.90 12.67
N GLY A 45 -2.76 -1.21 13.77
CA GLY A 45 -2.44 -2.57 14.20
C GLY A 45 -3.70 -3.42 14.45
N GLN A 46 -4.73 -2.85 15.06
CA GLN A 46 -6.03 -3.53 15.23
C GLN A 46 -6.67 -3.88 13.89
N ALA A 47 -6.64 -2.95 12.92
CA ALA A 47 -7.16 -3.21 11.58
C ALA A 47 -6.38 -4.34 10.88
N MET A 48 -5.05 -4.35 11.02
CA MET A 48 -4.19 -5.41 10.49
C MET A 48 -4.47 -6.78 11.13
N ALA A 49 -4.84 -6.80 12.41
CA ALA A 49 -5.13 -8.02 13.16
C ALA A 49 -6.57 -8.56 13.00
N SER A 50 -7.47 -7.80 12.37
CA SER A 50 -8.89 -8.15 12.26
C SER A 50 -9.19 -9.42 11.45
N GLY A 51 -8.29 -9.84 10.55
CA GLY A 51 -8.47 -10.99 9.66
C GLY A 51 -9.36 -10.72 8.42
N ASP A 52 -10.20 -9.69 8.47
CA ASP A 52 -11.12 -9.34 7.39
C ASP A 52 -10.46 -8.57 6.25
N VAL A 53 -9.43 -7.76 6.58
CA VAL A 53 -8.75 -6.90 5.62
C VAL A 53 -7.83 -7.73 4.71
N PRO A 54 -7.95 -7.65 3.37
CA PRO A 54 -7.01 -8.29 2.46
C PRO A 54 -5.67 -7.54 2.48
N LEU A 55 -4.79 -7.89 3.43
CA LEU A 55 -3.57 -7.13 3.74
C LEU A 55 -2.65 -6.94 2.52
N ALA A 56 -2.53 -7.94 1.65
CA ALA A 56 -1.71 -7.84 0.44
C ALA A 56 -2.25 -6.78 -0.53
N LEU A 57 -3.56 -6.82 -0.84
CA LEU A 57 -4.22 -5.81 -1.66
C LEU A 57 -4.16 -4.42 -1.03
N TRP A 58 -4.36 -4.32 0.29
CA TRP A 58 -4.29 -3.04 0.99
C TRP A 58 -2.90 -2.41 0.89
N ARG A 59 -1.83 -3.20 1.13
CA ARG A 59 -0.44 -2.76 0.93
C ARG A 59 -0.19 -2.32 -0.50
N ASP A 60 -0.66 -3.08 -1.50
CA ASP A 60 -0.43 -2.76 -2.92
C ASP A 60 -1.14 -1.47 -3.36
N ARG A 61 -2.38 -1.24 -2.89
CA ARG A 61 -3.13 0.02 -3.12
C ARG A 61 -2.45 1.24 -2.48
N LEU A 62 -1.93 1.07 -1.25
CA LEU A 62 -1.14 2.11 -0.59
C LEU A 62 0.20 2.34 -1.29
N ALA A 63 0.83 1.29 -1.80
CA ALA A 63 2.09 1.38 -2.54
C ALA A 63 1.92 2.14 -3.87
N LEU A 64 0.80 1.96 -4.56
CA LEU A 64 0.47 2.75 -5.75
C LEU A 64 0.29 4.23 -5.44
N THR A 65 -0.38 4.55 -4.32
CA THR A 65 -0.55 5.94 -3.86
C THR A 65 0.79 6.56 -3.44
N ALA A 66 1.60 5.81 -2.71
CA ALA A 66 2.96 6.21 -2.33
C ALA A 66 3.84 6.45 -3.57
N ALA A 67 3.73 5.60 -4.59
CA ALA A 67 4.45 5.75 -5.85
C ALA A 67 4.06 7.03 -6.59
N GLU A 68 2.78 7.35 -6.67
CA GLU A 68 2.27 8.60 -7.26
C GLU A 68 2.82 9.84 -6.54
N ASN A 69 2.79 9.83 -5.20
CA ASN A 69 3.33 10.92 -4.40
C ASN A 69 4.86 11.07 -4.57
N CYS A 70 5.61 9.96 -4.57
CA CYS A 70 7.05 9.97 -4.82
C CYS A 70 7.39 10.41 -6.25
N ALA A 71 6.61 10.01 -7.25
CA ALA A 71 6.76 10.46 -8.62
C ALA A 71 6.55 11.99 -8.70
N ALA A 72 5.51 12.51 -8.03
CA ALA A 72 5.26 13.94 -7.94
C ALA A 72 6.41 14.70 -7.26
N MET A 73 6.98 14.17 -6.17
CA MET A 73 8.19 14.72 -5.53
C MET A 73 9.37 14.80 -6.51
N ALA A 74 9.53 13.79 -7.36
CA ALA A 74 10.54 13.74 -8.41
C ALA A 74 10.19 14.54 -9.68
N GLY A 75 9.15 15.40 -9.63
CA GLY A 75 8.74 16.27 -10.73
C GLY A 75 7.99 15.56 -11.86
N ARG A 76 7.43 14.37 -11.60
CA ARG A 76 6.64 13.57 -12.54
C ARG A 76 5.14 13.85 -12.35
N ARG A 77 4.35 13.68 -13.40
CA ARG A 77 2.89 14.00 -13.41
C ARG A 77 2.02 12.78 -13.67
N GLU A 78 2.63 11.63 -13.82
CA GLU A 78 1.99 10.34 -14.04
C GLU A 78 1.12 9.99 -12.82
N GLY A 79 -0.19 10.03 -13.01
CA GLY A 79 -1.14 9.60 -11.99
C GLY A 79 -1.28 8.07 -11.93
N GLN A 80 -2.06 7.57 -10.98
CA GLN A 80 -2.21 6.13 -10.72
C GLN A 80 -2.52 5.27 -11.97
N GLY A 81 -3.33 5.77 -12.90
CA GLY A 81 -3.64 5.05 -14.15
C GLY A 81 -2.39 4.80 -15.01
N ALA A 82 -1.55 5.81 -15.18
CA ALA A 82 -0.30 5.69 -15.92
C ALA A 82 0.71 4.79 -15.19
N LEU A 83 0.75 4.86 -13.85
CA LEU A 83 1.61 3.98 -13.05
C LEU A 83 1.19 2.52 -13.12
N ARG A 84 -0.13 2.23 -13.14
CA ARG A 84 -0.65 0.89 -13.39
C ARG A 84 -0.22 0.36 -14.74
N ASP A 85 -0.31 1.18 -15.79
CA ASP A 85 0.15 0.80 -17.13
C ASP A 85 1.65 0.48 -17.13
N ALA A 86 2.47 1.32 -16.48
CA ALA A 86 3.91 1.07 -16.35
C ALA A 86 4.25 -0.19 -15.53
N LEU A 87 3.39 -0.59 -14.60
CA LEU A 87 3.57 -1.81 -13.81
C LEU A 87 3.16 -3.08 -14.59
N HIS A 88 2.12 -3.00 -15.41
CA HIS A 88 1.47 -4.18 -15.98
C HIS A 88 1.66 -4.38 -17.48
N LEU A 89 2.01 -3.33 -18.23
CA LEU A 89 2.13 -3.37 -19.68
C LEU A 89 3.57 -3.23 -20.17
N THR A 90 4.49 -2.80 -19.31
CA THR A 90 5.92 -2.83 -19.61
C THR A 90 6.38 -4.28 -19.72
N GLY A 91 6.99 -4.62 -20.85
CA GLY A 91 7.47 -5.97 -21.13
C GLY A 91 8.58 -6.42 -20.17
N PRO A 92 8.83 -7.73 -20.04
CA PRO A 92 9.95 -8.24 -19.27
C PRO A 92 11.28 -7.69 -19.81
N GLY A 93 12.07 -7.03 -18.95
CA GLY A 93 13.34 -6.42 -19.33
C GLY A 93 13.24 -4.98 -19.85
N ASP A 94 12.05 -4.51 -20.19
CA ASP A 94 11.84 -3.14 -20.67
C ASP A 94 11.89 -2.13 -19.51
N ASP A 95 12.34 -0.91 -19.84
CA ASP A 95 12.34 0.23 -18.90
C ASP A 95 10.91 0.81 -18.81
N PRO A 96 10.28 0.79 -17.61
CA PRO A 96 8.96 1.40 -17.41
C PRO A 96 9.01 2.94 -17.34
N GLY A 97 10.18 3.54 -17.55
CA GLY A 97 10.42 4.97 -17.45
C GLY A 97 10.56 5.44 -16.00
N PRO A 98 10.87 6.74 -15.78
CA PRO A 98 11.21 7.25 -14.45
C PRO A 98 10.12 7.04 -13.38
N ALA A 99 8.86 7.39 -13.68
CA ALA A 99 7.76 7.20 -12.73
C ALA A 99 7.42 5.71 -12.56
N GLY A 100 7.50 4.92 -13.63
CA GLY A 100 7.32 3.48 -13.59
C GLY A 100 8.36 2.74 -12.75
N ARG A 101 9.63 3.21 -12.74
CA ARG A 101 10.67 2.68 -11.84
C ARG A 101 10.32 2.94 -10.38
N ILE A 102 9.85 4.15 -10.03
CA ILE A 102 9.37 4.46 -8.66
C ILE A 102 8.21 3.54 -8.27
N ALA A 103 7.23 3.37 -9.16
CA ALA A 103 6.10 2.45 -8.92
C ALA A 103 6.55 1.01 -8.72
N ARG A 104 7.52 0.54 -9.52
CA ARG A 104 8.07 -0.82 -9.42
C ARG A 104 8.80 -1.03 -8.09
N GLN A 105 9.56 -0.04 -7.61
CA GLN A 105 10.21 -0.11 -6.29
C GLN A 105 9.18 -0.24 -5.16
N TRP A 106 8.16 0.61 -5.15
CA TRP A 106 7.08 0.55 -4.15
C TRP A 106 6.30 -0.77 -4.18
N SER A 107 5.86 -1.21 -5.36
CA SER A 107 5.12 -2.47 -5.51
C SER A 107 5.96 -3.66 -5.03
N ARG A 108 7.24 -3.75 -5.42
CA ARG A 108 8.14 -4.83 -4.97
C ARG A 108 8.42 -4.77 -3.48
N ALA A 109 8.61 -3.58 -2.91
CA ALA A 109 8.88 -3.40 -1.48
C ALA A 109 7.70 -3.86 -0.62
N ALA A 110 6.47 -3.55 -1.03
CA ALA A 110 5.24 -3.92 -0.31
C ALA A 110 4.85 -5.40 -0.48
N ALA A 111 5.31 -6.06 -1.55
CA ALA A 111 4.88 -7.41 -1.93
C ALA A 111 5.54 -8.55 -1.13
N ARG A 112 6.69 -8.32 -0.48
CA ARG A 112 7.46 -9.38 0.22
C ARG A 112 7.89 -8.94 1.61
N PRO A 113 8.22 -9.89 2.50
CA PRO A 113 8.75 -9.56 3.82
C PRO A 113 10.02 -8.70 3.76
N VAL A 114 10.14 -7.77 4.70
CA VAL A 114 11.30 -6.88 4.85
C VAL A 114 12.54 -7.72 5.13
N SER A 115 13.55 -7.60 4.27
CA SER A 115 14.88 -8.17 4.45
C SER A 115 15.89 -7.42 3.61
N VAL A 116 17.15 -7.41 4.03
CA VAL A 116 18.25 -6.79 3.26
C VAL A 116 18.32 -7.39 1.86
N ALA A 117 18.27 -8.73 1.75
CA ALA A 117 18.32 -9.46 0.49
C ALA A 117 17.16 -9.11 -0.46
N HIS A 118 15.95 -8.87 0.05
CA HIS A 118 14.83 -8.44 -0.78
C HIS A 118 14.99 -6.97 -1.22
N LEU A 119 15.33 -6.09 -0.29
CA LEU A 119 15.38 -4.65 -0.54
C LEU A 119 16.54 -4.25 -1.47
N VAL A 120 17.69 -4.94 -1.43
CA VAL A 120 18.81 -4.66 -2.35
C VAL A 120 18.45 -4.98 -3.80
N ASN A 121 17.57 -5.98 -4.02
CA ASN A 121 17.04 -6.31 -5.35
C ASN A 121 15.83 -5.45 -5.74
N THR A 122 15.37 -4.59 -4.83
CA THR A 122 14.20 -3.73 -5.00
C THR A 122 14.59 -2.29 -5.24
N LEU A 123 15.59 -1.78 -4.52
CA LEU A 123 15.95 -0.36 -4.50
C LEU A 123 17.13 -0.07 -5.42
N ASP A 124 16.94 0.87 -6.33
CA ASP A 124 17.98 1.27 -7.27
C ASP A 124 19.06 2.08 -6.54
N GLY A 125 20.32 1.65 -6.64
CA GLY A 125 21.48 2.41 -6.15
C GLY A 125 21.69 2.42 -4.63
N VAL A 126 21.01 1.53 -3.88
CA VAL A 126 21.19 1.41 -2.42
C VAL A 126 21.94 0.13 -2.08
N THR A 127 23.04 0.23 -1.33
CA THR A 127 23.86 -0.94 -0.96
C THR A 127 23.22 -1.76 0.16
N ALA A 128 23.61 -3.03 0.27
CA ALA A 128 23.14 -3.92 1.33
C ALA A 128 23.50 -3.39 2.74
N GLU A 129 24.69 -2.79 2.89
CA GLU A 129 25.17 -2.21 4.14
C GLU A 129 24.31 -1.01 4.54
N ARG A 130 23.98 -0.13 3.58
CA ARG A 130 23.08 1.00 3.81
C ARG A 130 21.69 0.53 4.23
N ILE A 131 21.17 -0.49 3.57
CA ILE A 131 19.86 -1.06 3.92
C ILE A 131 19.89 -1.66 5.32
N ALA A 132 20.92 -2.43 5.68
CA ALA A 132 21.08 -2.98 7.01
C ALA A 132 21.10 -1.88 8.08
N LEU A 133 21.89 -0.83 7.87
CA LEU A 133 21.95 0.34 8.76
C LEU A 133 20.58 1.01 8.93
N CYS A 134 19.81 1.17 7.84
CA CYS A 134 18.47 1.75 7.91
C CYS A 134 17.50 0.84 8.68
N LEU A 135 17.57 -0.47 8.48
CA LEU A 135 16.72 -1.43 9.20
C LEU A 135 17.12 -1.57 10.68
N ASP A 136 18.34 -1.23 11.05
CA ASP A 136 18.84 -1.24 12.43
C ASP A 136 18.78 0.16 13.09
N ALA A 137 18.11 1.12 12.44
CA ALA A 137 17.89 2.46 13.00
C ALA A 137 17.25 2.40 14.39
N THR A 138 17.72 3.27 15.28
CA THR A 138 17.29 3.32 16.68
C THR A 138 16.71 4.68 17.02
N GLY A 139 15.80 4.73 17.99
CA GLY A 139 15.13 5.96 18.35
C GLY A 139 14.08 5.72 19.43
N PRO A 140 13.65 6.79 20.14
CA PRO A 140 12.69 6.70 21.23
C PRO A 140 11.36 6.07 20.82
N THR A 141 10.89 6.37 19.61
CA THR A 141 9.67 5.79 19.05
C THR A 141 9.92 5.12 17.68
N PRO A 142 9.01 4.25 17.21
CA PRO A 142 9.07 3.71 15.84
C PRO A 142 9.10 4.79 14.75
N VAL A 143 8.42 5.92 14.97
CA VAL A 143 8.38 7.02 13.99
C VAL A 143 9.71 7.81 14.00
N ASP A 144 10.36 7.96 15.16
CA ASP A 144 11.69 8.58 15.23
C ASP A 144 12.74 7.79 14.44
N ARG A 145 12.68 6.46 14.52
CA ARG A 145 13.54 5.57 13.71
C ARG A 145 13.33 5.82 12.22
N ALA A 146 12.07 5.92 11.80
CA ALA A 146 11.74 6.20 10.41
C ALA A 146 12.23 7.60 9.97
N ALA A 147 12.07 8.62 10.81
CA ALA A 147 12.58 9.98 10.56
C ALA A 147 14.11 10.00 10.42
N GLN A 148 14.83 9.27 11.28
CA GLN A 148 16.29 9.12 11.18
C GLN A 148 16.70 8.50 9.84
N VAL A 149 15.96 7.49 9.36
CA VAL A 149 16.22 6.86 8.06
C VAL A 149 16.00 7.84 6.91
N VAL A 150 14.91 8.63 6.95
CA VAL A 150 14.65 9.67 5.94
C VAL A 150 15.82 10.66 5.90
N GLU A 151 16.24 11.17 7.06
CA GLU A 151 17.34 12.13 7.16
C GLU A 151 18.66 11.56 6.65
N ALA A 152 19.03 10.36 7.10
CA ALA A 152 20.29 9.71 6.73
C ALA A 152 20.36 9.44 5.22
N VAL A 153 19.32 8.85 4.63
CA VAL A 153 19.31 8.53 3.20
C VAL A 153 19.32 9.81 2.35
N LEU A 154 18.54 10.84 2.71
CA LEU A 154 18.48 12.08 1.94
C LEU A 154 19.67 13.01 2.16
N THR A 155 20.44 12.83 3.22
CA THR A 155 21.72 13.51 3.41
C THR A 155 22.77 12.98 2.43
N ASP A 156 22.83 11.66 2.26
CA ASP A 156 23.79 11.03 1.35
C ASP A 156 23.33 11.05 -0.10
N SER A 157 22.03 11.04 -0.34
CA SER A 157 21.44 10.98 -1.69
C SER A 157 20.16 11.82 -1.75
N PRO A 158 20.26 13.15 -1.96
CA PRO A 158 19.12 14.06 -1.92
C PRO A 158 18.00 13.82 -2.95
N ARG A 159 18.27 13.00 -3.99
CA ARG A 159 17.30 12.63 -5.05
C ARG A 159 16.79 11.19 -4.92
N ALA A 160 16.98 10.57 -3.76
CA ALA A 160 16.58 9.20 -3.47
C ALA A 160 15.28 9.15 -2.63
N GLU A 161 14.34 10.07 -2.84
CA GLU A 161 13.12 10.21 -2.03
C GLU A 161 12.32 8.91 -1.95
N ALA A 162 12.16 8.19 -3.08
CA ALA A 162 11.47 6.91 -3.10
C ALA A 162 12.16 5.86 -2.21
N ALA A 163 13.49 5.74 -2.31
CA ALA A 163 14.26 4.80 -1.50
C ALA A 163 14.27 5.18 -0.01
N ALA A 164 14.42 6.47 0.29
CA ALA A 164 14.36 7.00 1.65
C ALA A 164 13.01 6.66 2.31
N LEU A 165 11.91 6.91 1.59
CA LEU A 165 10.57 6.65 2.10
C LEU A 165 10.28 5.14 2.24
N ILE A 166 10.67 4.32 1.27
CA ILE A 166 10.54 2.85 1.37
C ILE A 166 11.32 2.31 2.58
N LEU A 167 12.58 2.75 2.75
CA LEU A 167 13.42 2.29 3.86
C LEU A 167 12.88 2.79 5.21
N SER A 168 12.34 4.00 5.26
CA SER A 168 11.73 4.54 6.48
C SER A 168 10.46 3.78 6.87
N ASP A 169 9.59 3.43 5.93
CA ASP A 169 8.41 2.60 6.19
C ASP A 169 8.80 1.15 6.50
N ALA A 170 9.93 0.63 5.97
CA ALA A 170 10.48 -0.67 6.32
C ALA A 170 11.05 -0.70 7.76
N ALA A 171 11.76 0.34 8.17
CA ALA A 171 12.24 0.51 9.55
C ALA A 171 11.08 0.66 10.53
N LEU A 172 10.05 1.44 10.16
CA LEU A 172 8.79 1.55 10.92
C LEU A 172 8.11 0.20 11.06
N ALA A 173 7.97 -0.56 9.97
CA ALA A 173 7.36 -1.90 10.01
C ALA A 173 8.11 -2.84 10.97
N LYS A 174 9.46 -2.90 10.88
CA LYS A 174 10.28 -3.71 11.80
C LYS A 174 10.13 -3.27 13.25
N ALA A 175 10.10 -1.96 13.52
CA ALA A 175 9.92 -1.42 14.87
C ALA A 175 8.53 -1.73 15.46
N LEU A 176 7.51 -1.90 14.62
CA LEU A 176 6.16 -2.32 15.01
C LEU A 176 5.97 -3.85 15.04
N GLY A 177 7.02 -4.63 14.75
CA GLY A 177 6.93 -6.10 14.66
C GLY A 177 6.18 -6.60 13.42
N ALA A 178 5.92 -5.74 12.44
CA ALA A 178 5.31 -6.12 11.17
C ALA A 178 6.35 -6.71 10.21
N THR A 179 5.92 -7.67 9.39
CA THR A 179 6.82 -8.38 8.46
C THR A 179 6.94 -7.70 7.09
N HIS A 180 5.95 -6.90 6.68
CA HIS A 180 5.89 -6.28 5.36
C HIS A 180 5.83 -4.76 5.49
N VAL A 181 6.35 -4.05 4.47
CA VAL A 181 6.18 -2.60 4.36
C VAL A 181 4.70 -2.27 4.21
N LEU A 182 4.21 -1.35 5.03
CA LEU A 182 2.92 -0.70 4.86
C LEU A 182 3.20 0.78 4.60
N PRO A 183 3.00 1.29 3.36
CA PRO A 183 3.32 2.67 3.04
C PRO A 183 2.51 3.64 3.92
N LEU A 184 3.19 4.53 4.65
CA LEU A 184 2.56 5.52 5.52
C LEU A 184 3.18 6.89 5.30
N LEU A 185 4.50 7.02 5.41
CA LEU A 185 5.17 8.32 5.30
C LEU A 185 4.97 8.92 3.90
N ALA A 186 5.15 8.11 2.85
CA ALA A 186 4.96 8.55 1.48
C ALA A 186 3.52 8.95 1.13
N LEU A 187 2.52 8.56 1.93
CA LEU A 187 1.13 8.95 1.69
C LEU A 187 0.88 10.44 1.95
N THR A 188 1.62 11.04 2.88
CA THR A 188 1.24 12.37 3.41
C THR A 188 2.39 13.31 3.74
N LEU A 189 3.63 12.82 3.82
CA LEU A 189 4.80 13.68 4.00
C LEU A 189 5.01 14.51 2.73
N LYS A 190 5.12 15.83 2.85
CA LYS A 190 5.18 16.72 1.68
C LYS A 190 6.62 16.94 1.21
N PRO A 191 6.84 17.40 -0.04
CA PRO A 191 8.18 17.72 -0.55
C PRO A 191 8.98 18.71 0.31
N ARG A 192 8.31 19.62 1.02
CA ARG A 192 8.95 20.55 1.96
C ARG A 192 9.34 19.89 3.28
N ASP A 193 8.57 18.89 3.71
CA ASP A 193 8.72 18.25 5.01
C ASP A 193 9.95 17.31 4.98
N ILE A 194 10.16 16.58 3.88
CA ILE A 194 11.35 15.72 3.67
C ILE A 194 12.69 16.50 3.65
N ARG A 195 12.63 17.82 3.46
CA ARG A 195 13.80 18.71 3.48
C ARG A 195 14.12 19.23 4.88
N LEU A 196 13.23 19.03 5.86
CA LEU A 196 13.49 19.34 7.26
C LEU A 196 14.57 18.43 7.82
N ARG A 197 15.09 18.80 8.99
CA ARG A 197 16.15 18.08 9.71
C ARG A 197 15.84 18.04 11.20
N GLY A 198 16.44 17.09 11.92
CA GLY A 198 16.31 16.98 13.38
C GLY A 198 14.86 16.92 13.87
N ASP A 199 14.55 17.72 14.89
CA ASP A 199 13.21 17.76 15.53
C ASP A 199 12.08 18.14 14.58
N ASP A 200 12.34 19.04 13.63
CA ASP A 200 11.32 19.47 12.67
C ASP A 200 10.90 18.32 11.74
N LEU A 201 11.87 17.51 11.30
CA LEU A 201 11.59 16.32 10.50
C LEU A 201 10.86 15.26 11.33
N ARG A 202 11.29 15.01 12.58
CA ARG A 202 10.60 14.08 13.50
C ARG A 202 9.14 14.47 13.66
N LEU A 203 8.87 15.74 13.96
CA LEU A 203 7.53 16.28 14.14
C LEU A 203 6.69 16.15 12.86
N ALA A 204 7.28 16.40 11.69
CA ALA A 204 6.61 16.20 10.41
C ALA A 204 6.27 14.74 10.15
N CYS A 205 7.17 13.80 10.47
CA CYS A 205 6.93 12.37 10.36
C CYS A 205 5.80 11.90 11.28
N HIS A 206 5.73 12.35 12.53
CA HIS A 206 4.62 12.03 13.44
C HIS A 206 3.27 12.50 12.89
N ARG A 207 3.20 13.73 12.40
CA ARG A 207 1.99 14.28 11.78
C ARG A 207 1.61 13.54 10.50
N ALA A 208 2.61 13.16 9.70
CA ALA A 208 2.41 12.37 8.50
C ALA A 208 1.82 10.99 8.84
N VAL A 209 2.34 10.29 9.84
CA VAL A 209 1.81 8.99 10.28
C VAL A 209 0.34 9.10 10.72
N VAL A 210 -0.02 10.09 11.54
CA VAL A 210 -1.43 10.31 11.95
C VAL A 210 -2.32 10.53 10.72
N SER A 211 -1.89 11.40 9.81
CA SER A 211 -2.65 11.70 8.58
C SER A 211 -2.77 10.48 7.66
N ALA A 212 -1.70 9.68 7.55
CA ALA A 212 -1.63 8.47 6.76
C ALA A 212 -2.59 7.39 7.30
N VAL A 213 -2.59 7.14 8.61
CA VAL A 213 -3.53 6.19 9.22
C VAL A 213 -4.99 6.63 9.00
N ARG A 214 -5.27 7.93 9.09
CA ARG A 214 -6.60 8.49 8.81
C ARG A 214 -7.06 8.20 7.37
N GLN A 215 -6.15 8.15 6.40
CA GLN A 215 -6.45 7.78 5.02
C GLN A 215 -6.49 6.25 4.81
N ALA A 216 -5.62 5.51 5.49
CA ALA A 216 -5.46 4.07 5.28
C ALA A 216 -6.61 3.24 5.89
N LEU A 217 -7.16 3.63 7.05
CA LEU A 217 -8.24 2.89 7.71
C LEU A 217 -9.55 2.82 6.91
N PRO A 218 -10.07 3.93 6.35
CA PRO A 218 -11.23 3.86 5.46
C PRO A 218 -11.01 2.92 4.27
N LEU A 219 -9.84 3.01 3.63
CA LEU A 219 -9.46 2.12 2.53
C LEU A 219 -9.46 0.65 2.97
N ALA A 220 -8.92 0.32 4.14
CA ALA A 220 -8.96 -1.03 4.68
C ALA A 220 -10.41 -1.54 4.83
N GLY A 221 -11.31 -0.71 5.35
CA GLY A 221 -12.72 -1.04 5.50
C GLY A 221 -13.42 -1.24 4.15
N ASP A 222 -13.15 -0.38 3.17
CA ASP A 222 -13.67 -0.53 1.81
C ASP A 222 -13.20 -1.82 1.15
N LEU A 223 -11.91 -2.15 1.29
CA LEU A 223 -11.32 -3.36 0.76
C LEU A 223 -11.83 -4.62 1.47
N ALA A 224 -12.05 -4.58 2.78
CA ALA A 224 -12.65 -5.69 3.52
C ALA A 224 -14.08 -5.98 3.02
N ARG A 225 -14.89 -4.94 2.81
CA ARG A 225 -16.23 -5.07 2.20
C ARG A 225 -16.16 -5.61 0.78
N ALA A 226 -15.22 -5.12 -0.02
CA ALA A 226 -15.05 -5.56 -1.39
C ALA A 226 -14.56 -7.03 -1.46
N ALA A 227 -13.70 -7.43 -0.53
CA ALA A 227 -13.25 -8.80 -0.40
C ALA A 227 -14.39 -9.76 -0.03
N ALA A 228 -15.26 -9.37 0.91
CA ALA A 228 -16.46 -10.13 1.24
C ALA A 228 -17.37 -10.32 0.00
N ARG A 229 -17.64 -9.25 -0.76
CA ARG A 229 -18.41 -9.33 -2.01
C ARG A 229 -17.75 -10.25 -3.05
N LEU A 230 -16.44 -10.14 -3.23
CA LEU A 230 -15.71 -10.98 -4.19
C LEU A 230 -15.77 -12.46 -3.81
N ARG A 231 -15.60 -12.78 -2.51
CA ARG A 231 -15.73 -14.16 -2.01
C ARG A 231 -17.15 -14.70 -2.18
N ALA A 232 -18.17 -13.88 -1.91
CA ALA A 232 -19.58 -14.27 -2.05
C ALA A 232 -19.97 -14.59 -3.51
N VAL A 233 -19.34 -13.95 -4.50
CA VAL A 233 -19.60 -14.28 -5.92
C VAL A 233 -18.76 -15.43 -6.45
N ALA A 234 -17.72 -15.87 -5.73
CA ALA A 234 -16.79 -16.91 -6.19
C ALA A 234 -17.49 -18.22 -6.63
N PRO A 235 -18.51 -18.75 -5.91
CA PRO A 235 -19.25 -19.94 -6.35
C PRO A 235 -19.99 -19.76 -7.68
N LYS A 236 -20.32 -18.52 -8.06
CA LYS A 236 -21.06 -18.17 -9.29
C LYS A 236 -20.18 -18.16 -10.54
N LEU A 237 -18.85 -18.22 -10.38
CA LEU A 237 -17.90 -18.16 -11.50
C LEU A 237 -17.84 -19.47 -12.28
N ARG A 238 -18.23 -20.61 -11.68
CA ARG A 238 -18.28 -21.95 -12.30
C ARG A 238 -16.98 -22.35 -13.02
N ALA A 239 -15.84 -21.75 -12.66
CA ALA A 239 -14.52 -22.03 -13.20
C ALA A 239 -13.70 -22.83 -12.18
N LYS A 240 -13.03 -23.90 -12.64
CA LYS A 240 -12.24 -24.79 -11.76
C LYS A 240 -11.15 -24.04 -10.97
N ALA A 241 -10.62 -22.95 -11.52
CA ALA A 241 -9.58 -22.14 -10.90
C ALA A 241 -10.08 -20.80 -10.34
N ALA A 242 -11.39 -20.66 -10.09
CA ALA A 242 -12.00 -19.43 -9.58
C ALA A 242 -11.39 -18.98 -8.24
N GLY A 243 -11.13 -19.91 -7.31
CA GLY A 243 -10.52 -19.60 -6.02
C GLY A 243 -9.15 -18.93 -6.17
N ARG A 244 -8.27 -19.50 -7.00
CA ARG A 244 -6.95 -18.91 -7.30
C ARG A 244 -7.04 -17.52 -7.92
N ALA A 245 -8.05 -17.27 -8.77
CA ALA A 245 -8.26 -15.95 -9.35
C ALA A 245 -8.71 -14.94 -8.29
N VAL A 246 -9.62 -15.34 -7.40
CA VAL A 246 -10.07 -14.52 -6.26
C VAL A 246 -8.89 -14.16 -5.37
N ASP A 247 -8.04 -15.13 -5.00
CA ASP A 247 -6.85 -14.87 -4.18
C ASP A 247 -5.90 -13.85 -4.85
N LEU A 248 -5.76 -13.92 -6.18
CA LEU A 248 -4.94 -12.98 -6.92
C LEU A 248 -5.53 -11.56 -6.90
N PHE A 249 -6.84 -11.42 -7.10
CA PHE A 249 -7.54 -10.13 -6.97
C PHE A 249 -7.49 -9.57 -5.54
N LEU A 250 -7.43 -10.43 -4.52
CA LEU A 250 -7.25 -10.04 -3.12
C LEU A 250 -5.79 -9.76 -2.72
N SER A 251 -4.86 -9.82 -3.67
CA SER A 251 -3.44 -9.54 -3.42
C SER A 251 -2.86 -8.40 -4.25
N ARG A 252 -3.55 -7.91 -5.29
CA ARG A 252 -3.03 -6.89 -6.21
C ARG A 252 -4.07 -5.84 -6.56
N ASP A 253 -3.64 -4.59 -6.60
CA ASP A 253 -4.44 -3.41 -6.97
C ASP A 253 -5.07 -3.57 -8.36
N ALA A 254 -4.32 -4.11 -9.31
CA ALA A 254 -4.74 -4.34 -10.68
C ALA A 254 -4.16 -5.63 -11.27
N LEU A 255 -4.90 -6.21 -12.21
CA LEU A 255 -4.54 -7.41 -12.96
C LEU A 255 -4.87 -7.25 -14.45
N VAL A 256 -3.91 -7.61 -15.30
CA VAL A 256 -4.22 -8.01 -16.68
C VAL A 256 -4.80 -9.43 -16.70
N PRO A 257 -5.68 -9.78 -17.64
CA PRO A 257 -6.15 -11.16 -17.80
C PRO A 257 -5.00 -12.18 -17.89
N GLY A 258 -3.90 -11.83 -18.58
CA GLY A 258 -2.72 -12.68 -18.70
C GLY A 258 -2.02 -13.04 -17.37
N ALA A 259 -2.27 -12.29 -16.29
CA ALA A 259 -1.76 -12.63 -14.95
C ALA A 259 -2.41 -13.92 -14.40
N LEU A 260 -3.57 -14.31 -14.94
CA LEU A 260 -4.23 -15.58 -14.67
C LEU A 260 -3.64 -16.71 -15.54
N ALA A 261 -2.31 -16.84 -15.56
CA ALA A 261 -1.57 -17.76 -16.43
C ALA A 261 -1.88 -19.26 -16.23
N PHE A 262 -2.66 -19.60 -15.19
CA PHE A 262 -3.15 -20.94 -14.92
C PHE A 262 -4.46 -21.29 -15.67
N MET A 263 -4.94 -20.42 -16.56
CA MET A 263 -6.03 -20.70 -17.49
C MET A 263 -5.73 -20.13 -18.87
N SER A 264 -6.50 -20.53 -19.88
CA SER A 264 -6.34 -19.96 -21.22
C SER A 264 -6.69 -18.48 -21.22
N ASP A 265 -6.05 -17.71 -22.11
CA ASP A 265 -6.26 -16.28 -22.26
C ASP A 265 -7.73 -15.92 -22.50
N ARG A 266 -8.46 -16.72 -23.30
CA ARG A 266 -9.91 -16.58 -23.48
C ARG A 266 -10.69 -16.82 -22.19
N ALA A 267 -10.31 -17.81 -21.38
CA ALA A 267 -10.97 -18.09 -20.10
C ALA A 267 -10.71 -16.96 -19.09
N ALA A 268 -9.48 -16.44 -19.03
CA ALA A 268 -9.10 -15.33 -18.17
C ALA A 268 -9.92 -14.06 -18.47
N ARG A 269 -10.03 -13.66 -19.74
CA ARG A 269 -10.86 -12.51 -20.14
C ARG A 269 -12.32 -12.70 -19.74
N ARG A 270 -12.92 -13.85 -20.07
CA ARG A 270 -14.30 -14.17 -19.70
C ARG A 270 -14.54 -14.16 -18.19
N LEU A 271 -13.57 -14.60 -17.40
CA LEU A 271 -13.67 -14.57 -15.94
C LEU A 271 -13.64 -13.13 -15.42
N CYS A 272 -12.76 -12.27 -15.95
CA CYS A 272 -12.74 -10.85 -15.63
C CYS A 272 -14.07 -10.17 -16.00
N ASP A 273 -14.57 -10.38 -17.23
CA ASP A 273 -15.85 -9.82 -17.70
C ASP A 273 -17.01 -10.28 -16.81
N ARG A 274 -17.00 -11.56 -16.40
CA ARG A 274 -18.01 -12.12 -15.50
C ARG A 274 -17.95 -11.50 -14.11
N LEU A 275 -16.77 -11.26 -13.56
CA LEU A 275 -16.59 -10.59 -12.27
C LEU A 275 -17.09 -9.14 -12.32
N VAL A 276 -16.86 -8.43 -13.43
CA VAL A 276 -17.39 -7.08 -13.66
C VAL A 276 -18.91 -7.10 -13.73
N ALA A 277 -19.49 -8.03 -14.51
CA ALA A 277 -20.94 -8.18 -14.62
C ALA A 277 -21.62 -8.55 -13.28
N LEU A 278 -20.88 -9.21 -12.37
CA LEU A 278 -21.34 -9.52 -11.01
C LEU A 278 -21.08 -8.39 -10.01
N GLY A 279 -20.49 -7.27 -10.43
CA GLY A 279 -20.19 -6.12 -9.58
C GLY A 279 -19.08 -6.34 -8.55
N ALA A 280 -18.25 -7.37 -8.73
CA ALA A 280 -17.22 -7.77 -7.75
C ALA A 280 -15.84 -7.19 -8.05
N VAL A 281 -15.57 -6.82 -9.30
CA VAL A 281 -14.36 -6.10 -9.74
C VAL A 281 -14.76 -5.02 -10.74
N ARG A 282 -13.85 -4.10 -11.02
CA ARG A 282 -14.01 -3.02 -12.00
C ARG A 282 -12.95 -3.12 -13.07
N GLU A 283 -13.31 -2.73 -14.28
CA GLU A 283 -12.35 -2.39 -15.34
C GLU A 283 -11.78 -0.98 -15.04
N LEU A 284 -10.46 -0.83 -15.09
CA LEU A 284 -9.75 0.36 -14.56
C LEU A 284 -9.18 1.29 -15.64
N THR A 285 -9.20 0.89 -16.91
CA THR A 285 -8.46 1.57 -17.99
C THR A 285 -9.35 2.32 -18.96
N GLY A 286 -10.64 1.97 -19.08
CA GLY A 286 -11.59 2.62 -19.97
C GLY A 286 -11.32 2.39 -21.46
N ARG A 287 -10.52 1.40 -21.84
CA ARG A 287 -10.11 1.12 -23.24
C ARG A 287 -10.47 -0.30 -23.68
N ASP A 288 -10.47 -0.55 -24.99
CA ASP A 288 -10.86 -1.84 -25.57
C ASP A 288 -9.78 -2.93 -25.51
N THR A 289 -8.50 -2.53 -25.47
CA THR A 289 -7.35 -3.43 -25.39
C THR A 289 -6.53 -3.15 -24.14
N PHE A 290 -5.66 -4.08 -23.73
CA PHE A 290 -4.79 -3.93 -22.55
C PHE A 290 -5.55 -3.55 -21.26
N ARG A 291 -6.75 -4.10 -21.05
CA ARG A 291 -7.58 -3.82 -19.89
C ARG A 291 -6.96 -4.30 -18.58
N LEU A 292 -7.10 -3.48 -17.55
CA LEU A 292 -6.76 -3.83 -16.17
C LEU A 292 -8.03 -3.96 -15.35
N TYR A 293 -8.03 -4.94 -14.46
CA TYR A 293 -9.15 -5.23 -13.57
C TYR A 293 -8.68 -5.17 -12.13
N GLY A 294 -9.50 -4.60 -11.23
CA GLY A 294 -9.20 -4.55 -9.81
C GLY A 294 -10.46 -4.55 -8.96
N VAL A 295 -10.30 -4.87 -7.68
CA VAL A 295 -11.38 -4.91 -6.68
C VAL A 295 -11.84 -3.48 -6.33
#